data_AF-A0AA41X4S6-F1
#
_entry.id   AF-A0AA41X4S6-F1
#
_cell.length_a   1.000
_cell.length_b   1.000
_cell.length_c   1.000
_cell.angle_alpha   90.00
_cell.angle_beta   90.00
_cell.angle_gamma   90.00
#
_symmetry.space_group_name_H-M   'P 1'
#
loop_
_entity.id
_entity.type
_entity.pdbx_description
1 polymer ?
#
loop_
_entity_poly.entity_id
_entity_poly.type
_entity_poly.pdbx_seq_one_letter_code
_entity_poly.pdbx_strand_id
1 'polypeptide(L)' 'GAFFLRRSFAGNKLYTAVFREYLELLFNKGYSVKYYPEGGRSRTGRLIPPKTGMLAMTIQAMLKGVNRPVSIVPVYI' A
#
# COMPACT_ATOMS: atom_id res chain seq x y z
N GLY A 1 6.60 -9.68 -8.48
CA GLY A 1 6.84 -8.50 -9.33
C GLY A 1 6.96 -7.25 -8.48
N ALA A 2 7.16 -6.08 -9.09
CA ALA A 2 7.18 -4.78 -8.42
C ALA A 2 6.20 -3.82 -9.12
N PHE A 3 5.69 -2.83 -8.40
CA PHE A 3 4.88 -1.76 -8.97
C PHE A 3 5.45 -0.39 -8.58
N PHE A 4 5.18 0.61 -9.41
CA PHE A 4 5.64 1.98 -9.18
C PHE A 4 4.57 2.79 -8.46
N LEU A 5 5.00 3.52 -7.44
CA LEU A 5 4.16 4.42 -6.65
C LEU A 5 4.61 5.87 -6.88
N ARG A 6 3.67 6.79 -7.10
CA ARG A 6 3.98 8.23 -7.06
C ARG A 6 4.33 8.63 -5.63
N ARG A 7 5.30 9.54 -5.49
CA ARG A 7 5.70 10.09 -4.18
C ARG A 7 4.58 10.87 -3.47
N SER A 8 3.65 11.43 -4.23
CA SER A 8 2.48 12.16 -3.74
C SER A 8 1.23 11.81 -4.53
N PHE A 9 0.13 11.68 -3.80
CA PHE A 9 -1.22 11.45 -4.30
C PHE A 9 -2.06 12.74 -4.24
N ALA A 10 -1.52 13.80 -3.62
CA ALA A 10 -2.21 15.06 -3.42
C ALA A 10 -2.59 15.70 -4.76
N GLY A 11 -3.81 16.23 -4.85
CA GLY A 11 -4.32 16.90 -6.04
C GLY A 11 -4.73 15.97 -7.19
N ASN A 12 -4.53 14.64 -7.08
CA ASN A 12 -4.89 13.70 -8.16
C ASN A 12 -5.80 12.57 -7.64
N LYS A 13 -7.11 12.85 -7.68
CA LYS A 13 -8.16 11.90 -7.26
C LYS A 13 -8.20 10.65 -8.14
N LEU A 14 -7.99 10.81 -9.45
CA LEU A 14 -8.03 9.69 -10.40
C LEU A 14 -6.90 8.69 -10.13
N TYR A 15 -5.68 9.17 -9.91
CA TYR A 15 -4.55 8.30 -9.59
C TYR A 15 -4.81 7.51 -8.29
N THR A 16 -5.37 8.18 -7.27
CA THR A 16 -5.73 7.53 -6.01
C THR A 16 -6.76 6.42 -6.21
N ALA A 17 -7.81 6.69 -7.00
CA ALA A 17 -8.87 5.71 -7.28
C ALA A 17 -8.33 4.51 -8.07
N VAL A 18 -7.58 4.75 -9.15
CA VAL A 18 -6.99 3.68 -9.98
C VAL A 18 -6.03 2.83 -9.16
N PHE A 19 -5.18 3.46 -8.35
CA PHE A 19 -4.20 2.74 -7.55
C PHE A 19 -4.86 1.89 -6.44
N ARG A 20 -5.94 2.40 -5.84
CA ARG A 20 -6.75 1.63 -4.89
C ARG A 20 -7.35 0.38 -5.53
N GLU A 21 -8.02 0.53 -6.67
CA GLU A 21 -8.62 -0.61 -7.38
C GLU A 21 -7.55 -1.62 -7.84
N TYR A 22 -6.36 -1.14 -8.20
CA TYR A 22 -5.22 -2.01 -8.49
C TYR A 22 -4.79 -2.85 -7.29
N LEU A 23 -4.69 -2.27 -6.09
CA LEU A 23 -4.38 -3.03 -4.87
C LEU A 23 -5.48 -4.04 -4.54
N GLU A 24 -6.74 -3.65 -4.66
CA GLU A 24 -7.89 -4.55 -4.46
C GLU A 24 -7.84 -5.74 -5.41
N LEU A 25 -7.50 -5.53 -6.68
CA LEU A 25 -7.28 -6.59 -7.67
C LEU A 25 -6.16 -7.55 -7.25
N LEU A 26 -5.04 -7.02 -6.73
CA LEU A 26 -3.92 -7.85 -6.28
C LEU A 26 -4.32 -8.74 -5.11
N PHE A 27 -5.05 -8.21 -4.14
CA PHE A 27 -5.52 -8.98 -2.98
C PHE A 27 -6.55 -10.04 -3.38
N ASN A 28 -7.49 -9.72 -4.28
CA ASN A 28 -8.44 -10.70 -4.81
C ASN A 28 -7.75 -11.86 -5.55
N LYS A 29 -6.70 -11.55 -6.31
CA LYS A 29 -5.88 -12.57 -6.99
C LYS A 29 -4.98 -13.37 -6.03
N GLY A 30 -4.86 -12.96 -4.77
CA GLY A 30 -4.04 -13.63 -3.76
C GLY A 30 -2.54 -13.31 -3.88
N TYR A 31 -2.17 -12.18 -4.48
CA TYR A 31 -0.78 -11.76 -4.54
C TYR A 31 -0.36 -11.10 -3.22
N SER A 32 0.77 -11.54 -2.68
CA SER A 32 1.40 -10.89 -1.53
C SER A 32 1.98 -9.53 -1.93
N VAL A 33 1.61 -8.49 -1.19
CA VAL A 33 2.10 -7.13 -1.39
C VAL A 33 3.01 -6.74 -0.23
N LYS A 34 4.19 -6.23 -0.56
CA LYS A 34 5.12 -5.62 0.41
C LYS A 34 5.24 -4.13 0.10
N TYR A 35 5.09 -3.28 1.11
CA TYR A 35 5.36 -1.85 1.02
C TYR A 35 6.04 -1.36 2.30
N TYR A 36 6.79 -0.27 2.16
CA TYR A 36 7.43 0.43 3.26
C TYR A 36 6.58 1.65 3.59
N PRO A 37 6.07 1.78 4.83
CA PRO A 37 5.19 2.90 5.20
C PRO A 37 5.88 4.27 5.03
N GLU A 38 7.21 4.32 5.05
CA GLU A 38 8.01 5.52 4.81
C GLU A 38 7.93 6.01 3.35
N GLY A 39 7.57 5.13 2.41
CA GLY A 39 7.45 5.42 0.98
C GLY A 39 8.78 5.60 0.23
N GLY A 40 9.92 5.40 0.89
CA GLY A 40 11.25 5.52 0.28
C GLY A 40 12.36 4.97 1.18
N ARG A 41 13.58 4.90 0.65
CA ARG A 41 14.75 4.49 1.42
C ARG A 41 15.18 5.62 2.35
N SER A 42 15.47 5.31 3.61
CA SER A 42 16.19 6.25 4.46
C SER A 42 17.59 6.48 3.88
N ARG A 43 18.00 7.75 3.82
CA ARG A 43 19.32 8.18 3.32
C ARG A 43 20.30 8.53 4.43
N THR A 44 19.80 8.76 5.64
CA THR A 44 20.58 9.19 6.81
C THR A 44 20.59 8.14 7.93
N GLY A 45 19.99 6.98 7.70
CA GLY A 45 19.82 5.93 8.72
C GLY A 45 18.72 6.23 9.75
N ARG A 46 18.05 7.39 9.66
CA ARG A 46 16.94 7.75 10.55
C ARG A 46 15.61 7.18 10.05
N LEU A 47 14.73 6.82 10.98
CA LEU A 47 13.34 6.47 10.67
C LEU A 47 12.62 7.70 10.12
N ILE A 48 12.00 7.53 8.95
CA ILE A 48 11.14 8.54 8.35
C ILE A 48 9.74 8.32 8.92
N PRO A 49 8.96 9.38 9.22
CA PRO A 49 7.60 9.21 9.69
C PRO A 49 6.76 8.37 8.71
N PRO A 50 5.98 7.40 9.22
CA PRO A 50 5.19 6.53 8.36
C PRO A 50 4.05 7.29 7.69
N LYS A 51 3.83 6.99 6.41
CA LYS A 51 2.66 7.43 5.64
C LYS A 51 1.59 6.35 5.71
N THR A 52 0.42 6.71 6.23
CA THR A 52 -0.69 5.77 6.45
C THR A 52 -1.48 5.40 5.20
N GLY A 53 -1.23 6.05 4.06
CA GLY A 53 -2.03 5.89 2.84
C GLY A 53 -2.14 4.44 2.34
N MET A 54 -1.02 3.73 2.24
CA MET A 54 -1.00 2.32 1.79
C MET A 54 -1.72 1.38 2.76
N LEU A 55 -1.53 1.61 4.06
CA LEU A 55 -2.18 0.83 5.10
C LEU A 55 -3.69 1.06 5.10
N ALA A 56 -4.12 2.32 4.98
CA ALA A 56 -5.53 2.68 4.87
C ALA A 56 -6.18 2.03 3.64
N MET A 57 -5.53 2.04 2.48
CA MET A 57 -6.03 1.35 1.27
C MET A 57 -6.16 -0.15 1.47
N THR A 58 -5.21 -0.77 2.18
CA THR A 58 -5.26 -2.22 2.50
C THR A 58 -6.45 -2.54 3.40
N ILE A 59 -6.64 -1.77 4.47
CA ILE A 59 -7.78 -1.94 5.40
C ILE A 59 -9.11 -1.71 4.66
N GLN A 60 -9.18 -0.68 3.81
CA GLN A 60 -10.40 -0.41 3.04
C GLN A 60 -10.72 -1.53 2.05
N ALA A 61 -9.72 -2.15 1.43
CA ALA A 61 -9.92 -3.33 0.60
C ALA A 61 -10.50 -4.49 1.43
N MET A 62 -9.97 -4.73 2.63
CA MET A 62 -10.50 -5.76 3.53
C MET A 62 -11.96 -5.49 3.92
N LEU A 63 -12.28 -4.25 4.31
CA LEU A 63 -13.63 -3.84 4.68
C LEU A 63 -14.62 -3.90 3.51
N LYS A 64 -14.17 -3.73 2.27
CA LYS A 64 -14.99 -3.87 1.06
C LYS A 64 -15.39 -5.33 0.78
N GLY A 65 -14.82 -6.30 1.50
CA GLY A 65 -15.11 -7.72 1.34
C GLY A 65 -14.27 -8.38 0.27
N VAL A 66 -12.95 -8.15 0.29
CA VAL A 66 -12.02 -9.00 -0.49
C VAL A 66 -12.31 -10.47 -0.13
N ASN A 67 -12.53 -11.29 -1.16
CA ASN A 67 -13.01 -12.67 -1.00
C ASN A 67 -12.00 -13.61 -0.32
N ARG A 68 -10.81 -13.08 0.01
CA ARG A 68 -9.69 -13.79 0.63
C ARG A 68 -9.27 -13.07 1.92
N PRO A 69 -8.97 -13.82 2.99
CA PRO A 69 -8.42 -13.23 4.20
C PRO A 69 -7.06 -12.60 3.90
N VAL A 70 -6.89 -11.34 4.31
CA VAL A 70 -5.63 -10.59 4.21
C VAL A 70 -5.01 -10.47 5.60
N SER A 71 -3.74 -10.85 5.73
CA SER A 71 -2.99 -10.71 6.98
C SER A 71 -1.94 -9.60 6.85
N ILE A 72 -1.83 -8.77 7.89
CA ILE A 72 -0.79 -7.74 7.98
C ILE A 72 0.34 -8.31 8.83
N VAL A 73 1.51 -8.49 8.22
CA VAL A 73 2.70 -9.03 8.88
C VAL A 73 3.77 -7.93 8.95
N PRO A 74 4.08 -7.40 10.14
CA PRO A 74 5.22 -6.50 10.32
C PRO A 74 6.52 -7.24 10.01
N VAL A 75 7.38 -6.64 9.18
CA VAL A 75 8.70 -7.18 8.85
C VAL A 75 9.72 -6.11 9.18
N TYR A 76 10.74 -6.47 9.96
CA TYR A 76 11.92 -5.64 10.20
C TYR A 76 13.12 -6.28 9.51
N ILE A 77 13.99 -5.45 8.94
CA ILE A 77 15.29 -5.81 8.36
C ILE A 77 16.32 -4.86 8.94
#